data_AF-A0A7S0BS37-F1
#
_entry.id   AF-A0A7S0BS37-F1
#
_cell.length_a   1.000
_cell.length_b   1.000
_cell.length_c   1.000
_cell.angle_alpha   90.00
_cell.angle_beta   90.00
_cell.angle_gamma   90.00
#
_symmetry.space_group_name_H-M   'P 1'
#
loop_
_entity.id
_entity.type
_entity.pdbx_description
1 polymer ?
#
loop_
_entity_poly.entity_id
_entity_poly.type
_entity_poly.pdbx_seq_one_letter_code
_entity_poly.pdbx_strand_id
1 'polypeptide(L)'
;IPRFVLQGGDRTGTGRGGESLWGSPFEDEIRGSLKHKGKGILSMANSGPNSNTSQFFITYASAPHLDGKHTVFGQVVGAVKTLEQIEKVPTDDDDRPKEDVRIDSVKVLVNPFTEAVKAKQKERREEEEKQTKLGMEKKRDQMYAEAAAKEGTDVVGKYVGRVSGGEVDDVQIGGIPQPKKPKLQQKSSSNFGDFSGW
;
A
#
# COMPACT_ATOMS: atom_id res chain seq x y z
N ILE A 1 33.19 7.83 -1.78
CA ILE A 1 34.60 7.38 -1.68
C ILE A 1 35.23 7.33 -3.08
N PRO A 2 36.20 8.21 -3.39
CA PRO A 2 36.89 8.22 -4.69
C PRO A 2 37.49 6.85 -5.05
N ARG A 3 37.45 6.46 -6.32
CA ARG A 3 37.97 5.17 -6.84
C ARG A 3 37.37 3.90 -6.23
N PHE A 4 36.33 4.01 -5.42
CA PHE A 4 35.68 2.86 -4.81
C PHE A 4 34.19 2.81 -5.15
N VAL A 5 33.34 3.56 -4.45
CA VAL A 5 31.89 3.56 -4.65
C VAL A 5 31.27 4.95 -4.48
N LEU A 6 30.17 5.15 -5.20
CA LEU A 6 29.19 6.20 -5.00
C LEU A 6 27.95 5.58 -4.35
N GLN A 7 27.57 6.02 -3.15
CA GLN A 7 26.39 5.52 -2.43
C GLN A 7 25.27 6.56 -2.43
N GLY A 8 24.03 6.07 -2.53
CA GLY A 8 22.82 6.89 -2.49
C GLY A 8 21.60 6.07 -2.09
N GLY A 9 20.41 6.61 -2.31
CA GLY A 9 19.15 5.92 -2.01
C GLY A 9 18.65 6.07 -0.56
N ASP A 10 19.29 6.91 0.24
CA ASP A 10 18.76 7.36 1.54
C ASP A 10 18.03 8.70 1.39
N ARG A 11 16.71 8.70 1.58
CA ARG A 11 15.87 9.91 1.51
C ARG A 11 16.19 10.92 2.61
N THR A 12 16.71 10.46 3.75
CA THR A 12 17.07 11.33 4.88
C THR A 12 18.43 12.01 4.69
N GLY A 13 19.28 11.48 3.80
CA GLY A 13 20.64 11.97 3.58
C GLY A 13 21.61 11.71 4.75
N THR A 14 21.23 10.87 5.72
CA THR A 14 22.06 10.57 6.91
C THR A 14 23.03 9.41 6.68
N GLY A 15 22.81 8.62 5.63
CA GLY A 15 23.52 7.38 5.34
C GLY A 15 23.00 6.17 6.12
N ARG A 16 22.05 6.36 7.04
CA ARG A 16 21.50 5.29 7.89
C ARG A 16 20.01 5.03 7.63
N GLY A 17 19.36 5.88 6.85
CA GLY A 17 17.94 5.75 6.54
C GLY A 17 17.65 4.83 5.36
N GLY A 18 16.41 4.86 4.90
CA GLY A 18 15.96 4.10 3.75
C GLY A 18 15.05 2.94 4.12
N GLU A 19 14.00 2.76 3.34
CA GLU A 19 12.96 1.75 3.55
C GLU A 19 12.69 1.05 2.23
N SER A 20 12.50 -0.27 2.29
CA SER A 20 12.07 -1.02 1.12
C SER A 20 10.59 -0.73 0.82
N LEU A 21 10.15 -1.10 -0.39
CA LEU A 21 8.73 -1.05 -0.75
C LEU A 21 7.84 -1.92 0.17
N TRP A 22 8.42 -2.94 0.79
CA TRP A 22 7.71 -3.89 1.65
C TRP A 22 7.62 -3.44 3.11
N GLY A 23 8.27 -2.34 3.49
CA GLY A 23 8.33 -1.85 4.88
C GLY A 23 9.28 -2.64 5.79
N SER A 24 9.87 -3.73 5.31
CA SER A 24 10.90 -4.51 6.00
C SER A 24 12.11 -4.72 5.10
N PRO A 25 13.32 -4.96 5.66
CA PRO A 25 14.45 -5.37 4.86
C PRO A 25 14.17 -6.65 4.07
N PHE A 26 14.83 -6.81 2.92
CA PHE A 26 14.66 -7.98 2.05
C PHE A 26 15.96 -8.73 1.81
N GLU A 27 15.83 -9.96 1.31
CA GLU A 27 16.91 -10.93 1.14
C GLU A 27 17.97 -10.53 0.12
N ASP A 28 19.16 -11.10 0.25
CA ASP A 28 20.23 -10.95 -0.73
C ASP A 28 20.04 -11.93 -1.91
N GLU A 29 20.12 -11.44 -3.15
CA GLU A 29 20.02 -12.24 -4.37
C GLU A 29 21.40 -12.47 -5.00
N ILE A 30 22.25 -13.24 -4.32
CA ILE A 30 23.63 -13.49 -4.76
C ILE A 30 23.66 -14.48 -5.94
N ARG A 31 24.26 -14.06 -7.06
CA ARG A 31 24.50 -14.91 -8.23
C ARG A 31 25.98 -14.97 -8.56
N GLY A 32 26.55 -16.17 -8.70
CA GLY A 32 27.98 -16.36 -8.97
C GLY A 32 28.49 -15.76 -10.29
N SER A 33 27.59 -15.51 -11.25
CA SER A 33 27.90 -14.83 -12.51
C SER A 33 27.98 -13.31 -12.37
N LEU A 34 27.33 -12.72 -11.35
CA LEU A 34 27.29 -11.28 -11.13
C LEU A 34 28.35 -10.90 -10.11
N LYS A 35 29.34 -10.14 -10.56
CA LYS A 35 30.49 -9.72 -9.77
C LYS A 35 30.72 -8.23 -9.91
N HIS A 36 31.35 -7.62 -8.93
CA HIS A 36 31.76 -6.22 -8.92
C HIS A 36 33.03 -6.03 -9.74
N LYS A 37 33.00 -6.42 -11.01
CA LYS A 37 34.12 -6.30 -11.95
C LYS A 37 33.93 -5.09 -12.85
N GLY A 38 34.81 -4.11 -12.71
CA GLY A 38 34.81 -2.88 -13.50
C GLY A 38 34.01 -1.74 -12.87
N LYS A 39 33.94 -0.64 -13.63
CA LYS A 39 33.23 0.58 -13.27
C LYS A 39 31.75 0.48 -13.67
N GLY A 40 30.89 1.06 -12.85
CA GLY A 40 29.46 1.20 -13.13
C GLY A 40 28.61 0.01 -12.72
N ILE A 41 29.09 -0.90 -11.87
CA ILE A 41 28.25 -1.99 -11.34
C ILE A 41 27.32 -1.40 -10.29
N LEU A 42 26.03 -1.70 -10.39
CA LEU A 42 24.97 -1.21 -9.50
C LEU A 42 24.54 -2.34 -8.55
N SER A 43 24.62 -2.05 -7.25
CA SER A 43 24.41 -3.03 -6.19
C SER A 43 23.71 -2.43 -4.97
N MET A 44 23.06 -3.27 -4.18
CA MET A 44 22.39 -2.86 -2.93
C MET A 44 23.38 -2.63 -1.80
N ALA A 45 23.21 -1.53 -1.06
CA ALA A 45 23.88 -1.35 0.22
C ALA A 45 23.09 -2.08 1.32
N ASN A 46 23.80 -2.70 2.25
CA ASN A 46 23.21 -3.45 3.35
C ASN A 46 24.07 -3.32 4.62
N SER A 47 23.51 -3.71 5.76
CA SER A 47 24.17 -3.68 7.07
C SER A 47 24.48 -5.09 7.60
N GLY A 48 24.49 -6.08 6.70
CA GLY A 48 24.58 -7.51 7.01
C GLY A 48 23.70 -8.35 6.10
N PRO A 49 23.73 -9.70 6.25
CA PRO A 49 22.95 -10.60 5.41
C PRO A 49 21.45 -10.27 5.45
N ASN A 50 20.79 -10.26 4.28
CA ASN A 50 19.36 -10.07 4.10
C ASN A 50 18.81 -8.76 4.72
N SER A 51 19.58 -7.68 4.64
CA SER A 51 19.21 -6.37 5.20
C SER A 51 19.07 -5.28 4.15
N ASN A 52 18.68 -5.64 2.93
CA ASN A 52 18.52 -4.67 1.84
C ASN A 52 17.31 -3.76 2.06
N THR A 53 17.46 -2.46 1.79
CA THR A 53 16.38 -1.46 1.90
C THR A 53 16.24 -0.64 0.61
N SER A 54 16.43 0.68 0.65
CA SER A 54 16.43 1.55 -0.54
C SER A 54 17.82 2.02 -0.95
N GLN A 55 18.82 1.84 -0.09
CA GLN A 55 20.17 2.32 -0.37
C GLN A 55 20.86 1.44 -1.41
N PHE A 56 21.55 2.07 -2.34
CA PHE A 56 22.32 1.41 -3.40
C PHE A 56 23.65 2.12 -3.61
N PHE A 57 24.58 1.44 -4.25
CA PHE A 57 25.84 2.03 -4.66
C PHE A 57 26.22 1.65 -6.10
N ILE A 58 27.03 2.51 -6.70
CA ILE A 58 27.63 2.31 -8.02
C ILE A 58 29.15 2.24 -7.85
N THR A 59 29.78 1.23 -8.44
CA THR A 59 31.24 1.09 -8.35
C THR A 59 31.98 2.06 -9.28
N TYR A 60 33.07 2.65 -8.78
CA TYR A 60 34.03 3.39 -9.60
C TYR A 60 35.16 2.50 -10.13
N ALA A 61 35.44 1.38 -9.45
CA ALA A 61 36.44 0.39 -9.84
C ALA A 61 35.99 -1.03 -9.44
N SER A 62 36.75 -2.04 -9.88
CA SER A 62 36.50 -3.42 -9.46
C SER A 62 36.62 -3.56 -7.94
N ALA A 63 35.62 -4.17 -7.31
CA ALA A 63 35.51 -4.34 -5.86
C ALA A 63 35.22 -5.80 -5.48
N PRO A 64 36.17 -6.73 -5.71
CA PRO A 64 35.93 -8.17 -5.52
C PRO A 64 35.63 -8.56 -4.07
N HIS A 65 35.97 -7.72 -3.09
CA HIS A 65 35.68 -7.96 -1.67
C HIS A 65 34.19 -7.77 -1.32
N LEU A 66 33.39 -7.20 -2.23
CA LEU A 66 31.93 -7.04 -2.13
C LEU A 66 31.17 -8.21 -2.78
N ASP A 67 31.87 -9.06 -3.56
CA ASP A 67 31.26 -10.22 -4.21
C ASP A 67 30.73 -11.19 -3.16
N GLY A 68 29.48 -11.65 -3.36
CA GLY A 68 28.80 -12.54 -2.42
C GLY A 68 28.27 -11.88 -1.15
N LYS A 69 28.47 -10.56 -0.98
CA LYS A 69 27.96 -9.80 0.17
C LYS A 69 26.89 -8.78 -0.20
N HIS A 70 26.96 -8.25 -1.42
CA HIS A 70 26.01 -7.27 -1.92
C HIS A 70 25.32 -7.78 -3.17
N THR A 71 24.01 -7.60 -3.24
CA THR A 71 23.19 -7.98 -4.39
C THR A 71 23.48 -7.06 -5.56
N VAL A 72 24.04 -7.62 -6.64
CA VAL A 72 24.23 -6.91 -7.92
C VAL A 72 22.94 -7.03 -8.73
N PHE A 73 22.35 -5.90 -9.10
CA PHE A 73 21.07 -5.88 -9.82
C PHE A 73 21.10 -5.04 -11.10
N GLY A 74 22.23 -4.43 -11.45
CA GLY A 74 22.37 -3.72 -12.71
C GLY A 74 23.77 -3.24 -13.03
N GLN A 75 23.88 -2.57 -14.17
CA GLN A 75 25.09 -1.87 -14.60
C GLN A 75 24.71 -0.59 -15.33
N VAL A 76 25.49 0.47 -15.11
CA VAL A 76 25.34 1.75 -15.81
C VAL A 76 25.76 1.59 -17.27
N VAL A 77 24.87 1.98 -18.18
CA VAL A 77 25.11 1.98 -19.63
C VAL A 77 25.12 3.41 -20.15
N GLY A 78 26.13 3.78 -20.95
CA GLY A 78 26.18 5.07 -21.65
C GLY A 78 26.49 6.32 -20.82
N ALA A 79 26.45 6.26 -19.48
CA ALA A 79 26.62 7.41 -18.58
C ALA A 79 27.93 7.42 -17.76
N VAL A 80 28.99 6.81 -18.29
CA VAL A 80 30.29 6.71 -17.58
C VAL A 80 30.91 8.07 -17.30
N LYS A 81 30.75 9.05 -18.22
CA LYS A 81 31.26 10.42 -18.05
C LYS A 81 30.61 11.15 -16.86
N THR A 82 29.32 10.94 -16.62
CA THR A 82 28.62 11.53 -15.47
C THR A 82 29.16 10.98 -14.17
N LEU A 83 29.42 9.66 -14.11
CA LEU A 83 30.09 9.05 -12.96
C LEU A 83 31.49 9.65 -12.72
N GLU A 84 32.27 9.88 -13.77
CA GLU A 84 33.58 10.55 -13.64
C GLU A 84 33.48 12.00 -13.16
N GLN A 85 32.42 12.72 -13.52
CA GLN A 85 32.19 14.08 -13.03
C GLN A 85 31.83 14.09 -11.55
N ILE A 86 30.95 13.18 -11.13
CA ILE A 86 30.57 13.02 -9.71
C ILE A 86 31.79 12.60 -8.88
N GLU A 87 32.63 11.72 -9.41
CA GLU A 87 33.86 11.26 -8.73
C GLU A 87 34.88 12.39 -8.46
N LYS A 88 34.84 13.48 -9.24
CA LYS A 88 35.74 14.64 -9.06
C LYS A 88 35.26 15.62 -8.00
N VAL A 89 34.03 15.49 -7.52
CA VAL A 89 33.49 16.35 -6.47
C VAL A 89 34.27 16.09 -5.18
N PRO A 90 34.90 17.12 -4.57
CA PRO A 90 35.60 16.93 -3.30
C PRO A 90 34.65 16.47 -2.20
N THR A 91 35.10 15.54 -1.36
CA THR A 91 34.36 15.08 -0.18
C THR A 91 34.93 15.69 1.10
N ASP A 92 34.13 15.67 2.18
CA ASP A 92 34.58 15.96 3.54
C ASP A 92 35.15 14.70 4.22
N ASP A 93 35.40 14.80 5.53
CA ASP A 93 35.97 13.72 6.35
C ASP A 93 35.00 12.55 6.57
N ASP A 94 33.69 12.76 6.35
CA ASP A 94 32.64 11.75 6.44
C ASP A 94 32.30 11.14 5.05
N ASP A 95 33.21 11.31 4.07
CA ASP A 95 33.03 10.89 2.67
C ASP A 95 31.82 11.52 1.97
N ARG A 96 31.25 12.60 2.52
CA ARG A 96 30.10 13.30 1.95
C ARG A 96 30.57 14.35 0.93
N PRO A 97 29.96 14.42 -0.27
CA PRO A 97 30.30 15.45 -1.26
C PRO A 97 30.08 16.87 -0.71
N LYS A 98 31.06 17.76 -0.93
CA LYS A 98 30.95 19.19 -0.56
C LYS A 98 29.93 19.93 -1.40
N GLU A 99 29.79 19.52 -2.66
CA GLU A 99 28.72 19.94 -3.54
C GLU A 99 27.65 18.87 -3.58
N ASP A 100 26.40 19.25 -3.35
CA ASP A 100 25.30 18.30 -3.29
C ASP A 100 25.05 17.63 -4.65
N VAL A 101 25.16 16.30 -4.68
CA VAL A 101 24.82 15.47 -5.84
C VAL A 101 23.47 14.81 -5.57
N ARG A 102 22.45 15.18 -6.34
CA ARG A 102 21.06 14.76 -6.12
C ARG A 102 20.46 14.10 -7.36
N ILE A 103 19.47 13.23 -7.13
CA ILE A 103 18.66 12.63 -8.20
C ILE A 103 17.35 13.41 -8.26
N ASP A 104 17.17 14.20 -9.32
CA ASP A 104 15.97 15.03 -9.45
C ASP A 104 14.75 14.24 -9.93
N SER A 105 14.97 13.31 -10.86
CA SER A 105 13.89 12.48 -11.41
C SER A 105 14.41 11.14 -11.90
N VAL A 106 13.54 10.14 -11.89
CA VAL A 106 13.83 8.79 -12.39
C VAL A 106 12.78 8.41 -13.41
N LYS A 107 13.22 8.01 -14.61
CA LYS A 107 12.35 7.51 -15.68
C LYS A 107 12.65 6.04 -15.96
N VAL A 108 11.67 5.18 -15.72
CA VAL A 108 11.75 3.75 -16.06
C VAL A 108 11.43 3.59 -17.54
N LEU A 109 12.44 3.26 -18.35
CA LEU A 109 12.28 3.09 -19.81
C LEU A 109 11.53 1.81 -20.17
N VAL A 110 11.84 0.72 -19.47
CA VAL A 110 11.22 -0.60 -19.66
C VAL A 110 10.91 -1.17 -18.30
N ASN A 111 9.63 -1.46 -18.05
CA ASN A 111 9.18 -2.11 -16.82
C ASN A 111 8.77 -3.57 -17.13
N PRO A 112 9.59 -4.56 -16.74
CA PRO A 112 9.28 -5.97 -17.00
C PRO A 112 8.15 -6.51 -16.10
N PHE A 113 7.72 -5.77 -15.09
CA PHE A 113 6.74 -6.21 -14.09
C PHE A 113 5.34 -5.60 -14.29
N THR A 114 5.05 -4.99 -15.43
CA THR A 114 3.78 -4.28 -15.66
C THR A 114 2.54 -5.15 -15.40
N GLU A 115 2.56 -6.40 -15.85
CA GLU A 115 1.45 -7.34 -15.64
C GLU A 115 1.32 -7.76 -14.17
N ALA A 116 2.44 -8.08 -13.53
CA ALA A 116 2.48 -8.46 -12.11
C ALA A 116 1.98 -7.32 -11.20
N VAL A 117 2.38 -6.07 -11.50
CA VAL A 117 1.93 -4.88 -10.77
C VAL A 117 0.42 -4.70 -10.93
N LYS A 118 -0.12 -4.82 -12.15
CA LYS A 118 -1.56 -4.72 -12.40
C LYS A 118 -2.35 -5.81 -11.66
N ALA A 119 -1.86 -7.04 -11.65
CA ALA A 119 -2.50 -8.15 -10.93
C ALA A 119 -2.55 -7.90 -9.42
N LYS A 120 -1.41 -7.53 -8.81
CA LYS A 120 -1.33 -7.20 -7.37
C LYS A 120 -2.21 -6.01 -6.98
N GLN A 121 -2.32 -4.99 -7.84
CA GLN A 121 -3.19 -3.84 -7.59
C GLN A 121 -4.67 -4.23 -7.62
N LYS A 122 -5.07 -5.08 -8.57
CA LYS A 122 -6.43 -5.59 -8.65
C LYS A 122 -6.79 -6.44 -7.42
N GLU A 123 -5.91 -7.36 -7.03
CA GLU A 123 -6.09 -8.20 -5.84
C GLU A 123 -6.27 -7.34 -4.57
N ARG A 124 -5.37 -6.37 -4.35
CA ARG A 124 -5.47 -5.46 -3.20
C ARG A 124 -6.78 -4.67 -3.18
N ARG A 125 -7.22 -4.17 -4.34
CA ARG A 125 -8.49 -3.44 -4.46
C ARG A 125 -9.69 -4.34 -4.15
N GLU A 126 -9.69 -5.57 -4.65
CA GLU A 126 -10.76 -6.54 -4.36
C GLU A 126 -10.80 -6.92 -2.87
N GLU A 127 -9.65 -7.06 -2.22
CA GLU A 127 -9.56 -7.29 -0.77
C GLU A 127 -10.06 -6.10 0.05
N GLU A 128 -9.66 -4.88 -0.31
CA GLU A 128 -10.14 -3.65 0.33
C GLU A 128 -11.66 -3.48 0.20
N GLU A 129 -12.23 -3.80 -0.98
CA GLU A 129 -13.67 -3.79 -1.22
C GLU A 129 -14.39 -4.86 -0.39
N LYS A 130 -13.82 -6.07 -0.27
CA LYS A 130 -14.34 -7.14 0.60
C LYS A 130 -14.31 -6.72 2.06
N GLN A 131 -13.19 -6.18 2.54
CA GLN A 131 -13.04 -5.72 3.93
C GLN A 131 -14.01 -4.59 4.27
N THR A 132 -14.19 -3.64 3.34
CA THR A 132 -15.14 -2.53 3.51
C THR A 132 -16.56 -3.06 3.63
N LYS A 133 -16.97 -3.99 2.75
CA LYS A 133 -18.30 -4.61 2.80
C LYS A 133 -18.51 -5.38 4.11
N LEU A 134 -17.53 -6.21 4.51
CA LEU A 134 -17.58 -6.93 5.79
C LEU A 134 -17.68 -5.98 6.98
N GLY A 135 -16.95 -4.86 6.95
CA GLY A 135 -16.99 -3.84 7.98
C GLY A 135 -18.35 -3.13 8.07
N MET A 136 -18.97 -2.82 6.93
CA MET A 136 -20.32 -2.25 6.87
C MET A 136 -21.38 -3.24 7.37
N GLU A 137 -21.25 -4.53 7.01
CA GLU A 137 -22.15 -5.58 7.46
C GLU A 137 -22.06 -5.80 8.97
N LYS A 138 -20.85 -5.90 9.53
CA LYS A 138 -20.65 -5.98 10.99
C LYS A 138 -21.23 -4.76 11.73
N LYS A 139 -21.03 -3.55 11.19
CA LYS A 139 -21.61 -2.33 11.77
C LYS A 139 -23.14 -2.35 11.73
N ARG A 140 -23.72 -2.84 10.64
CA ARG A 140 -25.18 -2.98 10.49
C ARG A 140 -25.74 -3.97 11.52
N ASP A 141 -25.12 -5.15 11.65
CA ASP A 141 -25.56 -6.17 12.61
C ASP A 141 -25.42 -5.70 14.05
N GLN A 142 -24.35 -4.96 14.36
CA GLN A 142 -24.14 -4.32 15.66
C GLN A 142 -25.23 -3.28 15.97
N MET A 143 -25.61 -2.45 14.98
CA MET A 143 -26.70 -1.49 15.12
C MET A 143 -28.05 -2.17 15.39
N TYR A 144 -28.35 -3.28 14.70
CA TYR A 144 -29.56 -4.07 14.95
C TYR A 144 -29.59 -4.69 16.35
N ALA A 145 -28.46 -5.26 16.80
CA ALA A 145 -28.34 -5.81 18.15
C ALA A 145 -28.51 -4.74 19.24
N GLU A 146 -27.94 -3.55 19.03
CA GLU A 146 -28.05 -2.43 19.97
C GLU A 146 -29.48 -1.84 20.00
N ALA A 147 -30.17 -1.79 18.85
CA ALA A 147 -31.57 -1.40 18.78
C ALA A 147 -32.47 -2.40 19.53
N ALA A 148 -32.26 -3.71 19.33
CA ALA A 148 -33.01 -4.75 20.05
C ALA A 148 -32.77 -4.72 21.57
N ALA A 149 -31.56 -4.38 22.01
CA ALA A 149 -31.26 -4.20 23.43
C ALA A 149 -31.94 -2.96 24.04
N LYS A 150 -32.24 -1.93 23.24
CA LYS A 150 -32.96 -0.71 23.66
C LYS A 150 -34.48 -0.87 23.66
N GLU A 151 -35.05 -1.83 22.92
CA GLU A 151 -36.49 -2.17 22.96
C GLU A 151 -36.90 -3.05 24.16
N GLY A 152 -35.98 -3.37 25.07
CA GLY A 152 -36.21 -4.20 26.27
C GLY A 152 -36.70 -3.47 27.52
N THR A 153 -37.10 -2.20 27.45
CA THR A 153 -37.69 -1.47 28.60
C THR A 153 -39.11 -0.99 28.31
N ASP A 154 -40.06 -1.59 29.04
CA ASP A 154 -41.47 -1.22 29.27
C ASP A 154 -42.47 -1.17 28.11
N VAL A 155 -43.23 -2.27 27.94
CA VAL A 155 -44.69 -2.19 27.71
C VAL A 155 -45.41 -3.34 28.43
N VAL A 156 -45.64 -3.18 29.73
CA VAL A 156 -46.58 -4.00 30.52
C VAL A 156 -48.01 -3.73 30.05
N GLY A 157 -48.81 -4.80 29.94
CA GLY A 157 -50.14 -4.83 29.34
C GLY A 157 -51.15 -3.80 29.86
N LYS A 158 -51.99 -3.31 28.95
CA LYS A 158 -53.07 -2.38 29.31
C LYS A 158 -54.36 -2.48 28.48
N TYR A 159 -54.66 -3.63 27.87
CA TYR A 159 -55.97 -3.88 27.28
C TYR A 159 -56.38 -5.36 27.37
N VAL A 160 -56.64 -5.84 28.60
CA VAL A 160 -57.46 -7.05 28.81
C VAL A 160 -58.72 -6.60 29.56
N GLY A 161 -59.71 -6.16 28.81
CA GLY A 161 -61.05 -5.81 29.30
C GLY A 161 -61.96 -7.04 29.26
N ARG A 162 -62.52 -7.37 30.43
CA ARG A 162 -63.45 -8.46 30.70
C ARG A 162 -64.88 -8.10 30.25
N VAL A 163 -65.51 -8.87 29.36
CA VAL A 163 -66.98 -8.99 29.26
C VAL A 163 -67.36 -10.44 28.92
N SER A 164 -68.34 -10.94 29.66
CA SER A 164 -68.94 -12.27 29.66
C SER A 164 -70.16 -12.37 28.72
N GLY A 165 -70.34 -13.55 28.10
CA GLY A 165 -71.65 -14.13 27.74
C GLY A 165 -72.13 -13.96 26.30
N GLY A 166 -72.54 -15.06 25.67
CA GLY A 166 -73.39 -15.09 24.45
C GLY A 166 -72.86 -15.95 23.30
N GLU A 167 -73.71 -16.84 22.80
CA GLU A 167 -73.51 -17.87 21.77
C GLU A 167 -73.84 -17.37 20.33
N VAL A 168 -73.51 -18.19 19.31
CA VAL A 168 -73.94 -18.23 17.86
C VAL A 168 -73.58 -17.04 16.94
N ASP A 169 -73.22 -17.14 15.65
CA ASP A 169 -73.08 -18.19 14.61
C ASP A 169 -72.20 -17.63 13.45
N ASP A 170 -71.65 -18.55 12.64
CA ASP A 170 -71.23 -18.50 11.22
C ASP A 170 -70.73 -17.21 10.54
N VAL A 171 -69.59 -17.31 9.83
CA VAL A 171 -69.51 -17.16 8.35
C VAL A 171 -68.06 -17.43 7.84
N GLN A 172 -68.03 -18.12 6.70
CA GLN A 172 -66.92 -18.67 5.92
C GLN A 172 -65.89 -17.67 5.34
N ILE A 173 -64.75 -18.30 4.99
CA ILE A 173 -63.49 -17.86 4.37
C ILE A 173 -63.66 -16.98 3.11
N GLY A 174 -62.80 -15.95 2.96
CA GLY A 174 -62.48 -15.39 1.64
C GLY A 174 -61.55 -14.16 1.62
N GLY A 175 -60.30 -14.36 1.14
CA GLY A 175 -59.56 -13.35 0.36
C GLY A 175 -58.53 -12.48 1.10
N ILE A 176 -57.25 -12.72 0.84
CA ILE A 176 -56.13 -11.81 1.17
C ILE A 176 -56.03 -10.73 0.08
N PRO A 177 -56.11 -9.42 0.38
CA PRO A 177 -55.78 -8.36 -0.57
C PRO A 177 -54.30 -7.95 -0.46
N GLN A 178 -53.62 -7.88 -1.61
CA GLN A 178 -52.25 -7.39 -1.76
C GLN A 178 -52.18 -5.84 -1.80
N PRO A 179 -51.19 -5.18 -1.17
CA PRO A 179 -50.95 -3.76 -1.37
C PRO A 179 -49.89 -3.47 -2.47
N LYS A 180 -50.14 -2.35 -3.18
CA LYS A 180 -49.54 -1.89 -4.45
C LYS A 180 -48.17 -1.20 -4.28
N LYS A 181 -47.33 -1.25 -5.33
CA LYS A 181 -46.06 -0.52 -5.47
C LYS A 181 -46.25 0.99 -5.69
N PRO A 182 -45.47 1.89 -5.05
CA PRO A 182 -45.39 3.30 -5.46
C PRO A 182 -44.38 3.53 -6.59
N LYS A 183 -44.68 4.49 -7.47
CA LYS A 183 -43.90 4.90 -8.66
C LYS A 183 -42.80 5.92 -8.31
N LEU A 184 -41.70 5.90 -9.07
CA LEU A 184 -40.58 6.86 -9.00
C LEU A 184 -41.00 8.32 -9.29
N GLN A 185 -40.38 9.26 -8.58
CA GLN A 185 -40.15 10.63 -9.06
C GLN A 185 -38.66 10.95 -8.98
N GLN A 186 -38.07 11.33 -10.12
CA GLN A 186 -36.74 11.95 -10.20
C GLN A 186 -36.81 13.40 -9.73
N LYS A 187 -35.79 13.86 -9.00
CA LYS A 187 -35.23 15.20 -9.17
C LYS A 187 -33.80 15.31 -8.63
N SER A 188 -33.12 16.28 -9.21
CA SER A 188 -31.69 16.50 -9.36
C SER A 188 -31.00 17.20 -8.18
N SER A 189 -29.67 17.06 -8.20
CA SER A 189 -28.62 18.02 -7.79
C SER A 189 -28.49 18.42 -6.32
N SER A 190 -27.40 17.99 -5.69
CA SER A 190 -26.47 18.90 -4.97
C SER A 190 -25.17 18.21 -4.52
N ASN A 191 -24.07 18.84 -4.91
CA ASN A 191 -22.73 18.91 -4.31
C ASN A 191 -21.96 17.63 -3.93
N PHE A 192 -21.11 17.21 -4.87
CA PHE A 192 -19.88 16.48 -4.63
C PHE A 192 -18.84 17.44 -4.04
N GLY A 193 -18.42 17.19 -2.79
CA GLY A 193 -17.47 18.01 -2.04
C GLY A 193 -16.01 17.71 -2.40
N ASP A 194 -15.27 18.79 -2.58
CA ASP A 194 -13.85 18.97 -2.86
C ASP A 194 -12.92 18.30 -1.83
N PHE A 195 -11.75 17.81 -2.29
CA PHE A 195 -10.79 17.03 -1.52
C PHE A 195 -9.41 17.71 -1.51
N SER A 196 -9.35 18.96 -1.06
CA SER A 196 -8.10 19.65 -0.77
C SER A 196 -7.78 19.58 0.73
N GLY A 197 -6.81 18.74 1.11
CA GLY A 197 -6.19 18.81 2.43
C GLY A 197 -5.88 17.47 3.10
N TRP A 198 -5.00 16.67 2.49
CA TRP A 198 -4.01 15.85 3.20
C TRP A 198 -2.84 15.49 2.30
#